data_AF-A0A496PBN4-F1
#
_entry.id   AF-A0A496PBN4-F1
#
_cell.length_a   1.000
_cell.length_b   1.000
_cell.length_c   1.000
_cell.angle_alpha   90.00
_cell.angle_beta   90.00
_cell.angle_gamma   90.00
#
_symmetry.space_group_name_H-M   'P 1'
#
loop_
_entity.id
_entity.type
_entity.pdbx_description
1 polymer ?
#
loop_
_entity_poly.entity_id
_entity_poly.type
_entity_poly.pdbx_seq_one_letter_code
_entity_poly.pdbx_strand_id
1 'polypeptide(L)' 'MTEEQLYKRYNEIRSEDVEVRFVDGDTMTGKLDSFTSGANNEPDEASIYVDEYELYASEIAEIREI' A
#
# COMPACT_ATOMS: atom_id res chain seq x y z
N MET A 1 8.57 -1.67 1.84
CA MET A 1 9.05 -0.97 0.63
C MET A 1 9.32 0.50 0.92
N THR A 2 10.00 1.27 0.05
CA THR A 2 10.17 2.72 0.25
C THR A 2 8.92 3.50 -0.19
N GLU A 3 8.76 4.75 0.26
CA GLU A 3 7.66 5.63 -0.18
C GLU A 3 7.62 5.80 -1.70
N GLU A 4 8.77 6.03 -2.34
CA GLU A 4 8.85 6.18 -3.80
C GLU A 4 8.37 4.91 -4.53
N GLN A 5 8.73 3.73 -4.02
CA GLN A 5 8.29 2.45 -4.56
C GLN A 5 6.79 2.24 -4.39
N LEU A 6 6.26 2.57 -3.20
CA LEU A 6 4.84 2.49 -2.89
C LEU A 6 4.02 3.41 -3.80
N TYR A 7 4.42 4.68 -3.90
CA TYR A 7 3.77 5.66 -4.75
C TYR A 7 3.78 5.25 -6.22
N LYS A 8 4.93 4.79 -6.72
CA LYS A 8 5.04 4.28 -8.09
C LYS A 8 4.09 3.11 -8.32
N ARG A 9 4.11 2.12 -7.43
CA ARG A 9 3.28 0.92 -7.58
C ARG A 9 1.79 1.25 -7.52
N TYR A 10 1.37 2.10 -6.58
CA TYR A 10 0.00 2.61 -6.46
C TYR A 10 -0.51 3.21 -7.80
N ASN A 11 0.31 4.02 -8.47
CA ASN A 11 -0.05 4.65 -9.74
C ASN A 11 0.02 3.72 -10.97
N GLU A 12 0.74 2.60 -10.87
CA GLU A 12 0.80 1.58 -11.92
C GLU A 12 -0.44 0.67 -11.92
N ILE A 13 -1.07 0.51 -10.77
CA ILE A 13 -2.29 -0.29 -10.59
C ILE A 13 -3.48 0.38 -11.31
N ARG A 14 -4.22 -0.44 -12.04
CA ARG A 14 -5.40 -0.15 -12.84
C ARG A 14 -6.64 -0.88 -12.33
N SER A 15 -6.47 -2.04 -11.69
CA SER A 15 -7.55 -2.72 -10.96
C SER A 15 -7.88 -1.99 -9.66
N GLU A 16 -9.14 -2.03 -9.23
CA GLU A 16 -9.49 -1.62 -7.87
C GLU A 16 -9.11 -2.70 -6.86
N ASP A 17 -9.13 -3.97 -7.26
CA ASP A 17 -8.88 -5.09 -6.36
C ASP A 17 -7.39 -5.49 -6.40
N VAL A 18 -6.79 -5.63 -5.22
CA VAL A 18 -5.37 -5.94 -5.05
C VAL A 18 -5.13 -7.05 -4.03
N GLU A 19 -4.03 -7.78 -4.20
CA GLU A 19 -3.40 -8.60 -3.17
C GLU A 19 -2.18 -7.86 -2.63
N VAL A 20 -2.12 -7.66 -1.32
CA VAL A 20 -0.97 -7.12 -0.60
C VAL A 20 -0.24 -8.27 0.10
N ARG A 21 1.06 -8.34 -0.10
CA ARG A 21 1.95 -9.23 0.66
C ARG A 21 2.72 -8.40 1.68
N PHE A 22 2.63 -8.82 2.94
CA PHE A 22 3.33 -8.19 4.05
C PHE A 22 4.77 -8.71 4.18
N VAL A 23 5.61 -7.96 4.90
CA VAL A 23 7.02 -8.31 5.16
C VAL A 23 7.20 -9.58 5.99
N ASP A 24 6.23 -9.92 6.83
CA ASP A 24 6.20 -11.16 7.62
C ASP A 24 5.76 -12.40 6.82
N GLY A 25 5.27 -12.19 5.59
CA GLY A 25 4.85 -13.22 4.67
C GLY A 25 3.34 -13.45 4.60
N ASP A 26 2.55 -12.79 5.46
CA ASP A 26 1.10 -12.83 5.38
C ASP A 26 0.58 -12.07 4.16
N THR A 27 -0.67 -12.34 3.79
CA THR A 27 -1.32 -11.69 2.65
C THR A 27 -2.71 -11.19 3.01
N MET A 28 -3.12 -10.14 2.31
CA MET A 28 -4.44 -9.52 2.38
C MET A 28 -4.93 -9.27 0.96
N THR A 29 -6.23 -9.38 0.74
CA THR A 29 -6.89 -8.92 -0.49
C THR A 29 -7.94 -7.89 -0.15
N GLY A 30 -8.06 -6.84 -0.96
CA GLY A 30 -9.07 -5.80 -0.77
C GLY A 30 -9.03 -4.74 -1.86
N LYS A 31 -9.88 -3.73 -1.74
CA LYS A 31 -9.94 -2.60 -2.68
C LYS A 31 -8.87 -1.57 -2.37
N LEU A 32 -8.02 -1.26 -3.33
CA LEU A 32 -7.07 -0.16 -3.25
C LEU A 32 -7.82 1.17 -3.36
N ASP A 33 -7.80 1.97 -2.30
CA ASP A 33 -8.57 3.20 -2.20
C ASP A 33 -7.70 4.45 -2.42
N SER A 34 -6.68 4.64 -1.57
CA SER A 34 -5.92 5.89 -1.54
C SER A 34 -4.46 5.69 -1.13
N PHE A 35 -3.65 6.70 -1.44
CA PHE A 35 -2.25 6.82 -1.03
C PHE A 35 -2.05 8.09 -0.21
N THR A 36 -1.32 7.98 0.90
CA THR A 36 -0.90 9.10 1.73
C THR A 36 0.63 9.15 1.78
N SER A 37 1.23 10.25 1.32
CA SER A 37 2.68 10.49 1.43
C SER A 37 3.10 10.68 2.89
N GLY A 38 4.36 10.38 3.23
CA GLY A 38 4.85 10.53 4.61
C GLY A 38 4.72 11.96 5.14
N ALA A 39 4.95 12.97 4.29
CA ALA A 39 4.78 14.37 4.66
C ALA A 39 3.33 14.76 5.00
N ASN A 40 2.33 14.01 4.51
CA ASN A 40 0.92 14.23 4.80
C ASN A 40 0.40 13.27 5.89
N ASN A 41 1.20 12.26 6.28
CA ASN A 41 0.84 11.26 7.28
C ASN A 41 1.52 11.50 8.64
N GLU A 42 2.13 12.68 8.85
CA GLU A 42 2.97 12.92 10.03
C GLU A 42 2.23 12.65 11.37
N PRO A 43 2.88 11.96 12.34
CA PRO A 43 4.29 11.57 12.36
C PRO A 43 4.61 10.24 11.66
N ASP A 44 3.61 9.61 11.05
CA ASP A 44 3.72 8.28 10.46
C ASP A 44 4.33 8.34 9.06
N GLU A 45 4.80 7.19 8.59
CA GLU A 45 5.34 7.06 7.24
C GLU A 45 4.24 6.99 6.17
N ALA A 46 4.66 6.98 4.90
CA ALA A 46 3.73 6.85 3.79
C ALA A 46 2.91 5.55 3.87
N SER A 47 1.65 5.61 3.47
CA SER A 47 0.71 4.50 3.55
C SER A 47 -0.18 4.41 2.32
N ILE A 48 -0.86 3.27 2.20
CA ILE A 48 -2.02 3.10 1.33
C ILE A 48 -3.20 2.61 2.14
N TYR A 49 -4.40 2.86 1.65
CA TYR A 49 -5.62 2.27 2.18
C TYR A 49 -6.07 1.12 1.28
N VAL A 50 -6.24 -0.05 1.89
CA VAL A 50 -6.84 -1.23 1.28
C VAL A 50 -8.07 -1.60 2.08
N ASP A 51 -9.25 -1.47 1.46
CA ASP A 51 -10.53 -1.38 2.14
C ASP A 51 -10.50 -0.29 3.24
N GLU A 52 -10.70 -0.66 4.51
CA GLU A 52 -10.65 0.25 5.66
C GLU A 52 -9.32 0.17 6.42
N TYR A 53 -8.32 -0.55 5.88
CA TYR A 53 -7.02 -0.77 6.53
C TYR A 53 -5.96 0.16 5.96
N GLU A 54 -5.36 0.96 6.83
CA GLU A 54 -4.14 1.69 6.54
C GLU A 54 -2.94 0.74 6.64
N LEU A 55 -2.17 0.62 5.55
CA LEU A 55 -0.99 -0.22 5.46
C LEU A 55 0.23 0.66 5.22
N TYR A 56 1.18 0.63 6.15
CA TYR A 56 2.37 1.47 6.07
C TYR A 56 3.41 0.91 5.09
N ALA A 57 4.18 1.80 4.49
CA ALA A 57 5.19 1.43 3.49
C ALA A 57 6.16 0.37 4.00
N SER A 58 6.58 0.41 5.27
CA SER A 58 7.49 -0.57 5.86
C SER A 58 6.86 -1.96 6.06
N GLU A 59 5.54 -2.06 6.18
CA GLU A 59 4.80 -3.31 6.36
C GLU A 59 4.62 -4.06 5.03
N ILE A 60 4.65 -3.33 3.91
CA ILE A 60 4.33 -3.86 2.59
C ILE A 60 5.60 -4.38 1.90
N ALA A 61 5.57 -5.66 1.53
CA ALA A 61 6.59 -6.28 0.68
C ALA A 61 6.26 -6.14 -0.81
N GLU A 62 4.99 -6.34 -1.19
CA GLU A 62 4.54 -6.32 -2.58
C GLU A 62 3.03 -6.01 -2.68
N ILE A 63 2.62 -5.38 -3.79
CA ILE A 63 1.20 -5.17 -4.13
C ILE A 63 0.97 -5.71 -5.55
N ARG A 64 -0.02 -6.58 -5.73
CA ARG A 64 -0.38 -7.21 -6.99
C ARG A 64 -1.82 -6.90 -7.35
N GLU A 65 -2.08 -6.74 -8.64
CA GLU A 65 -3.44 -6.64 -9.15
C GLU A 65 -4.03 -8.03 -9.28
N ILE A 66 -5.34 -8.14 -9.08
CA ILE A 66 -6.12 -9.36 -9.31
C ILE A 66 -7.24 -9.12 -10.34
#